data_AF-A0A9P0H5W7-F1
#
_entry.id   AF-A0A9P0H5W7-F1
#
_cell.length_a   1.000
_cell.length_b   1.000
_cell.length_c   1.000
_cell.angle_alpha   90.00
_cell.angle_beta   90.00
_cell.angle_gamma   90.00
#
_symmetry.space_group_name_H-M   'P 1'
#
loop_
_entity.id
_entity.type
_entity.pdbx_description
1 polymer ?
#
loop_
_entity_poly.entity_id
_entity_poly.type
_entity_poly.pdbx_seq_one_letter_code
_entity_poly.pdbx_strand_id
1 'polypeptide(L)'
;MIPISRVTKILVTKGNCHVAYRNIHNQPIRNYIQSVQRYIFSSYYNFVKNYETKVELKFPAAFQIYRVVKIGLQDLFIDMKEFVRVLRKINAHDKNLECLTRKELELYIRMPHDMRRVAPVLLISALPFANYIMFPLAFIFPRQLLSTHFWSLQQRIQFAVIDQKHKLKYYKPVFRSLQAKLNLLKKDPIFPYWSKCIALLGSGLHPKPETIAKCIPLFGYNEVYHLKNINSSHAVRKNSLFIENA
;
A
#
# COMPACT_ATOMS: atom_id res chain seq x y z
N MET A 1 79.09 51.30 20.87
CA MET A 1 78.59 51.17 22.25
C MET A 1 77.35 50.28 22.21
N ILE A 2 77.48 49.06 22.75
CA ILE A 2 76.47 48.12 23.29
C ILE A 2 75.24 47.75 22.40
N PRO A 3 75.08 46.46 22.04
CA PRO A 3 73.91 45.87 21.35
C PRO A 3 72.87 45.32 22.37
N ILE A 4 71.97 44.42 21.93
CA ILE A 4 70.96 43.62 22.69
C ILE A 4 69.55 44.26 22.58
N SER A 5 68.47 43.63 22.10
CA SER A 5 68.05 42.22 22.10
C SER A 5 67.01 41.92 21.00
N ARG A 6 67.04 40.67 20.56
CA ARG A 6 66.03 39.87 19.84
C ARG A 6 64.91 39.47 20.83
N VAL A 7 63.76 38.94 20.35
CA VAL A 7 62.66 38.18 21.05
C VAL A 7 61.35 39.00 21.04
N THR A 8 60.17 38.58 20.56
CA THR A 8 59.65 37.27 20.11
C THR A 8 58.35 37.46 19.30
N LYS A 9 58.10 36.50 18.41
CA LYS A 9 56.78 36.18 17.83
C LYS A 9 55.72 36.09 18.94
N ILE A 10 54.68 36.93 18.87
CA ILE A 10 53.45 36.70 19.62
C ILE A 10 52.67 35.62 18.86
N LEU A 11 52.64 34.43 19.44
CA LEU A 11 51.72 33.35 19.09
C LEU A 11 50.28 33.87 19.25
N VAL A 12 49.57 34.02 18.13
CA VAL A 12 48.12 34.14 18.14
C VAL A 12 47.58 32.78 18.57
N THR A 13 47.34 32.63 19.86
CA THR A 13 46.61 31.50 20.40
C THR A 13 45.18 31.57 19.87
N LYS A 14 44.78 30.49 19.21
CA LYS A 14 43.45 30.25 18.66
C LYS A 14 42.48 30.20 19.84
N GLY A 15 41.93 31.34 20.22
CA GLY A 15 40.83 31.42 21.18
C GLY A 15 39.66 30.65 20.61
N ASN A 16 39.25 29.59 21.30
CA ASN A 16 37.98 28.92 21.07
C ASN A 16 36.85 29.91 21.41
N CYS A 17 36.50 30.76 20.45
CA CYS A 17 35.19 31.42 20.46
C CYS A 17 34.16 30.36 20.06
N HIS A 18 33.73 29.57 21.05
CA HIS A 18 32.44 28.90 20.97
C HIS A 18 31.38 30.01 20.88
N VAL A 19 30.97 30.34 19.67
CA VAL A 19 29.76 31.10 19.42
C VAL A 19 28.61 30.21 19.87
N ALA A 20 28.21 30.34 21.13
CA ALA A 20 26.96 29.82 21.63
C ALA A 20 25.83 30.54 20.89
N TYR A 21 25.31 29.91 19.84
CA TYR A 21 24.09 30.34 19.18
C TYR A 21 22.97 30.44 20.23
N ARG A 22 22.49 31.67 20.48
CA ARG A 22 21.29 31.99 21.29
C ARG A 22 20.09 31.18 20.78
N ASN A 23 19.79 30.04 21.39
CA ASN A 23 18.54 29.28 21.18
C ASN A 23 17.57 29.36 22.38
N ILE A 24 17.89 30.15 23.40
CA ILE A 24 17.16 30.16 24.68
C ILE A 24 15.93 31.10 24.66
N HIS A 25 15.94 32.17 23.84
CA HIS A 25 14.86 33.18 23.86
C HIS A 25 13.64 32.86 22.98
N ASN A 26 13.72 31.86 22.08
CA ASN A 26 12.62 31.52 21.16
C ASN A 26 11.68 30.41 21.67
N GLN A 27 11.98 29.80 22.83
CA GLN A 27 11.12 28.78 23.42
C GLN A 27 9.75 29.29 23.92
N PRO A 28 9.63 30.42 24.66
CA PRO A 28 8.33 30.88 25.15
C PRO A 28 7.39 31.28 24.01
N ILE A 29 7.92 31.93 22.97
CA ILE A 29 7.17 32.32 21.77
C ILE A 29 6.68 31.08 21.00
N ARG A 30 7.56 30.06 20.82
CA ARG A 30 7.19 28.81 20.17
C ARG A 30 6.09 28.05 20.92
N ASN A 31 6.18 28.00 22.25
CA ASN A 31 5.19 27.31 23.10
C ASN A 31 3.83 28.03 23.10
N TYR A 32 3.83 29.37 23.10
CA TYR A 32 2.63 30.19 22.96
C TYR A 32 1.96 30.01 21.58
N ILE A 33 2.74 30.03 20.49
CA ILE A 33 2.19 29.79 19.14
C ILE A 33 1.58 28.38 19.05
N GLN A 34 2.22 27.37 19.66
CA GLN A 34 1.66 26.01 19.70
C GLN A 34 0.37 25.92 20.53
N SER A 35 0.25 26.66 21.65
CA SER A 35 -0.97 26.63 22.46
C SER A 35 -2.14 27.33 21.75
N VAL A 36 -1.89 28.46 21.09
CA VAL A 36 -2.89 29.17 20.27
C VAL A 36 -3.34 28.30 19.10
N GLN A 37 -2.40 27.68 18.38
CA GLN A 37 -2.73 26.73 17.31
C GLN A 37 -3.63 25.60 17.84
N ARG A 38 -3.25 24.96 18.95
CA ARG A 38 -4.05 23.89 19.57
C ARG A 38 -5.46 24.36 19.93
N TYR A 39 -5.62 25.58 20.45
CA TYR A 39 -6.92 26.14 20.78
C TYR A 39 -7.79 26.42 19.55
N ILE A 40 -7.21 26.99 18.49
CA ILE A 40 -7.93 27.23 17.23
C ILE A 40 -8.34 25.90 16.60
N PHE A 41 -7.44 24.92 16.57
CA PHE A 41 -7.75 23.57 16.08
C PHE A 41 -8.83 22.87 16.90
N SER A 42 -8.78 22.96 18.23
CA SER A 42 -9.78 22.32 19.09
C SER A 42 -11.15 22.99 18.94
N SER A 43 -11.20 24.32 18.85
CA SER A 43 -12.44 25.06 18.61
C SER A 43 -13.06 24.71 17.25
N TYR A 44 -12.26 24.69 16.18
CA TYR A 44 -12.70 24.26 14.86
C TYR A 44 -13.20 22.82 14.85
N TYR A 45 -12.44 21.90 15.45
CA TYR A 45 -12.82 20.49 15.56
C TYR A 45 -14.17 20.32 16.29
N ASN A 46 -14.37 21.06 17.38
CA ASN A 46 -15.61 21.05 18.15
C ASN A 46 -16.78 21.60 17.32
N PHE A 47 -16.57 22.68 16.56
CA PHE A 47 -17.57 23.23 15.65
C PHE A 47 -18.00 22.21 14.59
N VAL A 48 -17.03 21.58 13.91
CA VAL A 48 -17.28 20.55 12.90
C VAL A 48 -18.04 19.36 13.51
N LYS A 49 -17.63 18.89 14.69
CA LYS A 49 -18.29 17.78 15.39
C LYS A 49 -19.76 18.10 15.72
N ASN A 50 -20.02 19.30 16.23
CA ASN A 50 -21.38 19.73 16.55
C ASN A 50 -22.25 19.88 15.29
N TYR A 51 -21.66 20.29 14.17
CA TYR A 51 -22.35 20.34 12.89
C TYR A 51 -22.69 18.94 12.38
N GLU A 52 -21.76 17.99 12.46
CA GLU A 52 -22.00 16.57 12.10
C GLU A 52 -23.20 16.01 12.86
N THR A 53 -23.30 16.25 14.18
CA THR A 53 -24.44 15.80 14.99
C THR A 53 -25.76 16.42 14.52
N LYS A 54 -25.77 17.71 14.17
CA LYS A 54 -26.98 18.37 13.66
C LYS A 54 -27.42 17.83 12.29
N VAL A 55 -26.46 17.50 11.42
CA VAL A 55 -26.73 16.91 10.10
C VAL A 55 -27.24 15.47 10.23
N GLU A 56 -26.65 14.68 11.13
CA GLU A 56 -27.07 13.30 11.41
C GLU A 56 -28.56 13.24 11.83
N LEU A 57 -29.00 14.18 12.66
CA LEU A 57 -30.40 14.29 13.09
C LEU A 57 -31.35 14.64 11.95
N LYS A 58 -30.91 15.45 10.97
CA LYS A 58 -31.77 15.93 9.88
C LYS A 58 -31.83 14.94 8.70
N PHE A 59 -30.75 14.20 8.44
CA PHE A 59 -30.64 13.29 7.30
C PHE A 59 -29.86 12.01 7.66
N PRO A 60 -30.47 11.07 8.40
CA PRO A 60 -29.77 9.89 8.92
C PRO A 60 -29.23 8.97 7.80
N ALA A 61 -29.98 8.78 6.71
CA ALA A 61 -29.56 7.92 5.60
C ALA A 61 -28.35 8.48 4.85
N ALA A 62 -28.33 9.79 4.58
CA ALA A 62 -27.20 10.45 3.91
C ALA A 62 -25.94 10.46 4.79
N PHE A 63 -26.12 10.59 6.11
CA PHE A 63 -25.02 10.62 7.06
C PHE A 63 -24.28 9.28 7.18
N GLN A 64 -24.99 8.14 7.06
CA GLN A 64 -24.34 6.82 7.02
C GLN A 64 -23.38 6.70 5.83
N ILE A 65 -23.77 7.22 4.68
CA ILE A 65 -22.95 7.22 3.46
C ILE A 65 -21.75 8.14 3.65
N TYR A 66 -21.98 9.36 4.15
CA TYR A 66 -20.91 10.29 4.49
C TYR A 66 -19.87 9.65 5.43
N ARG A 67 -20.32 8.94 6.48
CA ARG A 67 -19.44 8.27 7.43
C ARG A 67 -18.56 7.23 6.74
N VAL A 68 -19.12 6.38 5.88
CA VAL A 68 -18.34 5.37 5.13
C VAL A 68 -17.28 6.04 4.24
N VAL A 69 -17.67 7.09 3.51
CA VAL A 69 -16.73 7.83 2.63
C VAL A 69 -15.64 8.53 3.46
N LYS A 70 -16.00 9.17 4.57
CA LYS A 70 -15.05 9.86 5.47
C LYS A 70 -14.03 8.89 6.04
N ILE A 71 -14.48 7.74 6.57
CA ILE A 71 -13.60 6.70 7.10
C ILE A 71 -12.69 6.17 5.99
N GLY A 72 -13.24 5.91 4.80
CA GLY A 72 -12.45 5.42 3.67
C GLY A 72 -11.39 6.40 3.17
N LEU A 73 -11.68 7.71 3.18
CA LEU A 73 -10.68 8.74 2.90
C LEU A 73 -9.57 8.72 3.95
N GLN A 74 -9.92 8.65 5.23
CA GLN A 74 -8.94 8.60 6.32
C GLN A 74 -8.00 7.40 6.18
N ASP A 75 -8.55 6.22 5.93
CA ASP A 75 -7.77 4.99 5.69
C ASP A 75 -6.87 5.13 4.47
N LEU A 76 -7.37 5.70 3.36
CA LEU A 76 -6.57 5.97 2.16
C LEU A 76 -5.39 6.91 2.48
N PHE A 77 -5.61 7.97 3.26
CA PHE A 77 -4.55 8.90 3.64
C PHE A 77 -3.48 8.24 4.52
N ILE A 78 -3.87 7.34 5.42
CA ILE A 78 -2.94 6.56 6.24
C ILE A 78 -2.06 5.68 5.34
N ASP A 79 -2.67 4.91 4.45
CA ASP A 79 -1.95 4.01 3.55
C ASP A 79 -1.06 4.77 2.55
N MET A 80 -1.52 5.93 2.06
CA MET A 80 -0.71 6.82 1.23
C MET A 80 0.51 7.35 2.02
N LYS A 81 0.33 7.73 3.28
CA LYS A 81 1.44 8.18 4.14
C LYS A 81 2.46 7.07 4.36
N GLU A 82 2.02 5.84 4.63
CA GLU A 82 2.90 4.68 4.74
C GLU A 82 3.61 4.39 3.40
N PHE A 83 2.91 4.45 2.28
CA PHE A 83 3.51 4.30 0.96
C PHE A 83 4.62 5.34 0.69
N VAL A 84 4.40 6.60 1.05
CA VAL A 84 5.44 7.64 0.94
C VAL A 84 6.63 7.38 1.87
N ARG A 85 6.42 6.77 3.05
CA ARG A 85 7.54 6.32 3.91
C ARG A 85 8.32 5.20 3.24
N VAL A 86 7.63 4.21 2.67
CA VAL A 86 8.25 3.11 1.94
C VAL A 86 9.05 3.63 0.74
N LEU A 87 8.50 4.56 -0.04
CA LEU A 87 9.24 5.20 -1.15
C LEU A 87 10.51 5.92 -0.68
N ARG A 88 10.44 6.67 0.43
CA ARG A 88 11.62 7.31 1.00
C ARG A 88 12.67 6.30 1.46
N LYS A 89 12.25 5.18 2.04
CA LYS A 89 13.13 4.08 2.46
C LYS A 89 13.82 3.43 1.25
N ILE A 90 13.08 3.16 0.18
CA ILE A 90 13.63 2.64 -1.09
C ILE A 90 14.65 3.62 -1.68
N ASN A 91 14.33 4.92 -1.72
CA ASN A 91 15.21 5.94 -2.27
C ASN A 91 16.50 6.13 -1.44
N ALA A 92 16.43 5.91 -0.12
CA ALA A 92 17.60 5.97 0.75
C ALA A 92 18.52 4.74 0.63
N HIS A 93 17.99 3.59 0.18
CA HIS A 93 18.71 2.31 0.06
C HIS A 93 18.97 1.91 -1.40
N ASP A 94 19.23 2.87 -2.29
CA ASP A 94 19.56 2.62 -3.71
C ASP A 94 18.58 1.67 -4.44
N LYS A 95 17.28 1.88 -4.21
CA LYS A 95 16.20 1.09 -4.83
C LYS A 95 16.19 -0.40 -4.49
N ASN A 96 16.89 -0.84 -3.43
CA ASN A 96 16.87 -2.22 -2.99
C ASN A 96 15.54 -2.61 -2.33
N LEU A 97 14.82 -3.54 -2.97
CA LEU A 97 13.55 -4.07 -2.48
C LEU A 97 13.71 -5.04 -1.29
N GLU A 98 14.92 -5.56 -1.09
CA GLU A 98 15.23 -6.53 -0.02
C GLU A 98 15.15 -5.89 1.38
N CYS A 99 15.27 -4.57 1.49
CA CYS A 99 15.16 -3.85 2.75
C CYS A 99 13.71 -3.69 3.25
N LEU A 100 12.72 -4.12 2.46
CA LEU A 100 11.30 -3.98 2.80
C LEU A 100 10.79 -5.18 3.59
N THR A 101 9.98 -4.88 4.60
CA THR A 101 9.16 -5.90 5.27
C THR A 101 8.09 -6.38 4.31
N ARG A 102 7.62 -7.64 4.45
CA ARG A 102 6.53 -8.20 3.65
C ARG A 102 5.31 -7.27 3.51
N LYS A 103 4.90 -6.62 4.60
CA LYS A 103 3.78 -5.67 4.61
C LYS A 103 4.07 -4.42 3.76
N GLU A 104 5.28 -3.89 3.84
CA GLU A 104 5.71 -2.71 3.05
C GLU A 104 5.76 -3.05 1.56
N LEU A 105 6.21 -4.26 1.21
CA LEU A 105 6.27 -4.73 -0.17
C LEU A 105 4.86 -4.95 -0.74
N GLU A 106 3.96 -5.56 0.03
CA GLU A 106 2.57 -5.74 -0.37
C GLU A 106 1.88 -4.38 -0.59
N LEU A 107 2.10 -3.43 0.33
CA LEU A 107 1.61 -2.06 0.18
C LEU A 107 2.17 -1.42 -1.08
N TYR A 108 3.49 -1.49 -1.30
CA TYR A 108 4.17 -0.89 -2.46
C TYR A 108 3.60 -1.40 -3.80
N ILE A 109 3.35 -2.70 -3.91
CA ILE A 109 2.79 -3.30 -5.12
C ILE A 109 1.32 -2.92 -5.31
N ARG A 110 0.55 -2.82 -4.22
CA ARG A 110 -0.90 -2.63 -4.29
C ARG A 110 -1.32 -1.16 -4.45
N MET A 111 -0.68 -0.25 -3.72
CA MET A 111 -1.04 1.17 -3.69
C MET A 111 -1.14 1.87 -5.07
N PRO A 112 -0.22 1.67 -6.04
CA PRO A 112 -0.31 2.39 -7.32
C PRO A 112 -1.56 2.01 -8.13
N HIS A 113 -2.00 0.76 -8.03
CA HIS A 113 -3.20 0.31 -8.70
C HIS A 113 -4.46 0.92 -8.04
N ASP A 114 -4.49 0.97 -6.72
CA ASP A 114 -5.61 1.54 -5.98
C ASP A 114 -5.68 3.07 -6.18
N MET A 115 -4.54 3.76 -6.24
CA MET A 115 -4.47 5.18 -6.53
C MET A 115 -4.86 5.52 -7.98
N ARG A 116 -4.53 4.68 -8.97
CA ARG A 116 -4.96 4.89 -10.37
C ARG A 116 -6.47 4.92 -10.52
N ARG A 117 -7.22 4.21 -9.66
CA ARG A 117 -8.68 4.20 -9.68
C ARG A 117 -9.28 5.42 -8.97
N VAL A 118 -8.68 5.82 -7.85
CA VAL A 118 -9.25 6.86 -6.97
C VAL A 118 -8.77 8.27 -7.33
N ALA A 119 -7.54 8.44 -7.83
CA ALA A 119 -6.99 9.74 -8.17
C ALA A 119 -7.81 10.51 -9.21
N PRO A 120 -8.33 9.89 -10.30
CA PRO A 120 -9.19 10.59 -11.24
C PRO A 120 -10.46 11.13 -10.58
N VAL A 121 -11.08 10.33 -9.71
CA VAL A 121 -12.29 10.72 -8.96
C VAL A 121 -12.02 11.92 -8.06
N LEU A 122 -10.93 11.87 -7.30
CA LEU A 122 -10.50 12.97 -6.44
C LEU A 122 -10.18 14.23 -7.23
N LEU A 123 -9.42 14.11 -8.32
CA LEU A 123 -8.99 15.24 -9.14
C LEU A 123 -10.17 15.90 -9.84
N ILE A 124 -11.11 15.12 -10.36
CA ILE A 124 -12.35 15.61 -10.95
C ILE A 124 -13.22 16.26 -9.88
N SER A 125 -13.32 15.68 -8.67
CA SER A 125 -14.08 16.27 -7.55
C SER A 125 -13.49 17.59 -7.02
N ALA A 126 -12.21 17.88 -7.29
CA ALA A 126 -11.66 19.18 -6.94
C ALA A 126 -12.26 20.31 -7.81
N LEU A 127 -12.88 19.99 -8.94
CA LEU A 127 -13.46 20.98 -9.85
C LEU A 127 -14.89 21.38 -9.40
N PRO A 128 -15.20 22.68 -9.33
CA PRO A 128 -16.43 23.20 -8.73
C PRO A 128 -17.75 22.79 -9.42
N PHE A 129 -17.71 22.12 -10.59
CA PHE A 129 -18.91 21.65 -11.31
C PHE A 129 -19.00 20.13 -11.43
N ALA A 130 -17.85 19.44 -11.46
CA ALA A 130 -17.85 18.01 -11.68
C ALA A 130 -18.29 17.22 -10.43
N ASN A 131 -18.30 17.85 -9.25
CA ASN A 131 -18.80 17.28 -8.00
C ASN A 131 -20.24 16.75 -8.10
N TYR A 132 -21.13 17.48 -8.77
CA TYR A 132 -22.53 17.10 -8.87
C TYR A 132 -22.76 15.81 -9.66
N ILE A 133 -21.83 15.44 -10.54
CA ILE A 133 -21.88 14.21 -11.34
C ILE A 133 -21.02 13.14 -10.71
N MET A 134 -19.84 13.52 -10.20
CA MET A 134 -18.84 12.56 -9.75
C MET A 134 -19.19 11.90 -8.43
N PHE A 135 -19.83 12.62 -7.49
CA PHE A 135 -20.29 12.01 -6.24
C PHE A 135 -21.41 10.97 -6.45
N PRO A 136 -22.47 11.24 -7.24
CA PRO A 136 -23.44 10.20 -7.60
C PRO A 136 -22.82 9.02 -8.34
N LEU A 137 -21.88 9.27 -9.27
CA LEU A 137 -21.25 8.21 -10.04
C LEU A 137 -20.37 7.30 -9.16
N ALA A 138 -19.58 7.89 -8.28
CA ALA A 138 -18.81 7.18 -7.25
C ALA A 138 -19.74 6.32 -6.37
N PHE A 139 -20.93 6.82 -6.06
CA PHE A 139 -21.93 6.09 -5.28
C PHE A 139 -22.53 4.88 -6.01
N ILE A 140 -22.85 5.02 -7.31
CA ILE A 140 -23.45 3.93 -8.11
C ILE A 140 -22.42 2.83 -8.41
N PHE A 141 -21.15 3.20 -8.61
CA PHE A 141 -20.07 2.27 -9.00
C PHE A 141 -18.93 2.18 -7.96
N PRO A 142 -19.21 1.76 -6.72
CA PRO A 142 -18.21 1.75 -5.64
C PRO A 142 -17.04 0.81 -5.93
N ARG A 143 -17.25 -0.24 -6.74
CA ARG A 143 -16.23 -1.26 -7.06
C ARG A 143 -15.20 -0.80 -8.10
N GLN A 144 -15.59 0.10 -9.01
CA GLN A 144 -14.75 0.53 -10.14
C GLN A 144 -14.01 1.82 -9.81
N LEU A 145 -14.69 2.76 -9.17
CA LEU A 145 -14.21 4.11 -8.94
C LEU A 145 -13.54 4.31 -7.57
N LEU A 146 -13.86 3.45 -6.59
CA LEU A 146 -13.32 3.56 -5.24
C LEU A 146 -12.43 2.36 -4.91
N SER A 147 -11.30 2.63 -4.27
CA SER A 147 -10.41 1.59 -3.75
C SER A 147 -11.08 0.84 -2.59
N THR A 148 -10.50 -0.29 -2.22
CA THR A 148 -10.96 -1.14 -1.10
C THR A 148 -11.20 -0.37 0.21
N HIS A 149 -10.53 0.79 0.39
CA HIS A 149 -10.64 1.65 1.56
C HIS A 149 -12.02 2.28 1.75
N PHE A 150 -12.75 2.56 0.66
CA PHE A 150 -14.04 3.26 0.72
C PHE A 150 -15.24 2.33 0.81
N TRP A 151 -15.01 1.02 0.77
CA TRP A 151 -16.10 0.05 0.85
C TRP A 151 -16.57 -0.08 2.28
N SER A 152 -17.89 -0.07 2.49
CA SER A 152 -18.45 -0.42 3.79
C SER A 152 -18.01 -1.85 4.18
N LEU A 153 -17.94 -2.14 5.48
CA LEU A 153 -17.52 -3.47 5.95
C LEU A 153 -18.35 -4.60 5.31
N GLN A 154 -19.65 -4.37 5.13
CA GLN A 154 -20.57 -5.30 4.47
C GLN A 154 -20.25 -5.46 2.98
N GLN A 155 -19.99 -4.36 2.26
CA GLN A 155 -19.58 -4.39 0.85
C GLN A 155 -18.23 -5.09 0.67
N ARG A 156 -17.27 -4.89 1.57
CA ARG A 156 -15.96 -5.58 1.53
C ARG A 156 -16.11 -7.09 1.60
N ILE A 157 -16.97 -7.59 2.49
CA ILE A 157 -17.24 -9.03 2.61
C ILE A 157 -17.91 -9.55 1.33
N GLN A 158 -18.95 -8.87 0.84
CA GLN A 158 -19.66 -9.28 -0.37
C GLN A 158 -18.74 -9.30 -1.60
N PHE A 159 -17.95 -8.26 -1.80
CA PHE A 159 -17.01 -8.17 -2.92
C PHE A 159 -15.86 -9.17 -2.77
N ALA A 160 -15.36 -9.42 -1.56
CA ALA A 160 -14.39 -10.47 -1.33
C ALA A 160 -14.93 -11.85 -1.71
N VAL A 161 -16.19 -12.16 -1.37
CA VAL A 161 -16.86 -13.40 -1.77
C VAL A 161 -16.99 -13.49 -3.30
N ILE A 162 -17.39 -12.41 -3.96
CA ILE A 162 -17.50 -12.36 -5.43
C ILE A 162 -16.13 -12.59 -6.09
N ASP A 163 -15.10 -11.90 -5.62
CA ASP A 163 -13.73 -12.04 -6.12
C ASP A 163 -13.19 -13.46 -5.88
N GLN A 164 -13.48 -14.06 -4.73
CA GLN A 164 -13.13 -15.45 -4.43
C GLN A 164 -13.85 -16.42 -5.37
N LYS A 165 -15.17 -16.26 -5.57
CA LYS A 165 -15.95 -17.07 -6.54
C LYS A 165 -15.37 -16.94 -7.95
N HIS A 166 -15.02 -15.73 -8.35
CA HIS A 166 -14.39 -15.49 -9.64
C HIS A 166 -13.04 -16.22 -9.74
N LYS A 167 -12.17 -16.10 -8.73
CA LYS A 167 -10.87 -16.81 -8.66
C LYS A 167 -11.02 -18.34 -8.69
N LEU A 168 -12.02 -18.89 -7.99
CA LEU A 168 -12.31 -20.33 -7.97
C LEU A 168 -12.58 -20.89 -9.38
N LYS A 169 -13.21 -20.09 -10.26
CA LYS A 169 -13.43 -20.46 -11.67
C LYS A 169 -12.12 -20.76 -12.42
N TYR A 170 -11.01 -20.12 -12.02
CA TYR A 170 -9.69 -20.30 -12.62
C TYR A 170 -8.84 -21.31 -11.88
N TYR A 171 -8.94 -21.38 -10.56
CA TYR A 171 -8.12 -22.29 -9.75
C TYR A 171 -8.35 -23.76 -10.07
N LYS A 172 -9.59 -24.18 -10.35
CA LYS A 172 -9.89 -25.58 -10.70
C LYS A 172 -9.20 -26.02 -12.01
N PRO A 173 -9.32 -25.30 -13.14
CA PRO A 173 -8.53 -25.59 -14.35
C PRO A 173 -7.03 -25.57 -14.11
N VAL A 174 -6.52 -24.59 -13.35
CA VAL A 174 -5.09 -24.48 -13.03
C VAL A 174 -4.61 -25.74 -12.31
N PHE A 175 -5.32 -26.15 -11.27
CA PHE A 175 -4.98 -27.33 -10.49
C PHE A 175 -5.02 -28.61 -11.33
N ARG A 176 -6.02 -28.77 -12.20
CA ARG A 176 -6.10 -29.91 -13.12
C ARG A 176 -4.92 -29.95 -14.09
N SER A 177 -4.49 -28.79 -14.60
CA SER A 177 -3.31 -28.71 -15.48
C SER A 177 -2.02 -29.09 -14.73
N LEU A 178 -1.90 -28.71 -13.45
CA LEU A 178 -0.76 -29.09 -12.61
C LEU A 178 -0.72 -30.61 -12.38
N GLN A 179 -1.87 -31.20 -12.07
CA GLN A 179 -2.04 -32.65 -11.89
C GLN A 179 -1.71 -33.43 -13.17
N ALA A 180 -2.17 -32.97 -14.34
CA ALA A 180 -1.91 -33.65 -15.61
C ALA A 180 -0.41 -33.75 -15.92
N LYS A 181 0.34 -32.68 -15.63
CA LYS A 181 1.79 -32.61 -15.84
C LYS A 181 2.62 -33.35 -14.80
N LEU A 182 2.04 -33.74 -13.67
CA LEU A 182 2.75 -34.47 -12.61
C LEU A 182 3.37 -35.77 -13.12
N ASN A 183 2.71 -36.44 -14.08
CA ASN A 183 3.22 -37.67 -14.69
C ASN A 183 4.56 -37.50 -15.42
N LEU A 184 4.85 -36.30 -15.94
CA LEU A 184 6.12 -35.99 -16.63
C LEU A 184 7.31 -36.02 -15.67
N LEU A 185 7.05 -35.80 -14.38
CA LEU A 185 8.07 -35.72 -13.34
C LEU A 185 8.35 -37.08 -12.67
N LYS A 186 7.74 -38.20 -13.08
CA LYS A 186 7.90 -39.51 -12.40
C LYS A 186 9.35 -39.98 -12.25
N LYS A 187 10.26 -39.52 -13.12
CA LYS A 187 11.69 -39.86 -13.10
C LYS A 187 12.55 -38.89 -12.29
N ASP A 188 11.98 -37.77 -11.86
CA ASP A 188 12.67 -36.69 -11.17
C ASP A 188 12.74 -36.97 -9.65
N PRO A 189 13.89 -36.77 -8.98
CA PRO A 189 14.01 -36.89 -7.51
C PRO A 189 13.08 -35.95 -6.72
N ILE A 190 12.58 -34.87 -7.32
CA ILE A 190 11.65 -33.90 -6.71
C ILE A 190 10.20 -34.41 -6.71
N PHE A 191 9.88 -35.40 -7.54
CA PHE A 191 8.55 -36.00 -7.68
C PHE A 191 7.81 -36.31 -6.36
N PRO A 192 8.39 -37.02 -5.38
CA PRO A 192 7.67 -37.38 -4.16
C PRO A 192 7.26 -36.15 -3.34
N TYR A 193 8.08 -35.10 -3.33
CA TYR A 193 7.77 -33.85 -2.64
C TYR A 193 6.66 -33.08 -3.35
N TRP A 194 6.74 -32.97 -4.67
CA TRP A 194 5.75 -32.25 -5.46
C TRP A 194 4.40 -32.97 -5.53
N SER A 195 4.40 -34.30 -5.68
CA SER A 195 3.20 -35.13 -5.63
C SER A 195 2.47 -34.97 -4.30
N LYS A 196 3.22 -34.97 -3.18
CA LYS A 196 2.66 -34.70 -1.85
C LYS A 196 2.05 -33.30 -1.74
N CYS A 197 2.70 -32.27 -2.28
CA CYS A 197 2.14 -30.91 -2.32
C CYS A 197 0.83 -30.84 -3.09
N ILE A 198 0.76 -31.48 -4.27
CA ILE A 198 -0.46 -31.54 -5.09
C ILE A 198 -1.58 -32.33 -4.40
N ALA A 199 -1.25 -33.44 -3.74
CA ALA A 199 -2.22 -34.24 -2.99
C ALA A 199 -2.82 -33.46 -1.81
N LEU A 200 -1.98 -32.75 -1.03
CA LEU A 200 -2.43 -31.89 0.07
C LEU A 200 -3.33 -30.75 -0.44
N LEU A 201 -2.94 -30.10 -1.54
CA LEU A 201 -3.74 -29.04 -2.13
C LEU A 201 -5.09 -29.56 -2.64
N GLY A 202 -5.14 -30.79 -3.15
CA GLY A 202 -6.36 -31.47 -3.58
C GLY A 202 -7.30 -31.87 -2.43
N SER A 203 -6.76 -32.18 -1.24
CA SER A 203 -7.54 -32.47 -0.04
C SER A 203 -7.97 -31.23 0.75
N GLY A 204 -7.56 -30.02 0.31
CA GLY A 204 -7.86 -28.76 0.99
C GLY A 204 -6.88 -28.41 2.12
N LEU A 205 -5.76 -29.13 2.23
CA LEU A 205 -4.69 -28.86 3.19
C LEU A 205 -3.57 -28.02 2.55
N HIS A 206 -2.80 -27.33 3.38
CA HIS A 206 -1.70 -26.49 2.93
C HIS A 206 -0.35 -27.19 3.13
N PRO A 207 0.50 -27.32 2.09
CA PRO A 207 1.84 -27.87 2.24
C PRO A 207 2.75 -26.95 3.08
N LYS A 208 3.71 -27.54 3.79
CA LYS A 208 4.67 -26.77 4.61
C LYS A 208 5.59 -25.93 3.71
N PRO A 209 5.97 -24.70 4.09
CA PRO A 209 6.81 -23.81 3.30
C PRO A 209 8.13 -24.46 2.85
N GLU A 210 8.76 -25.24 3.72
CA GLU A 210 10.00 -25.97 3.44
C GLU A 210 9.86 -26.95 2.28
N THR A 211 8.72 -27.63 2.17
CA THR A 211 8.46 -28.60 1.09
C THR A 211 8.22 -27.87 -0.24
N ILE A 212 7.56 -26.71 -0.18
CA ILE A 212 7.33 -25.85 -1.35
C ILE A 212 8.68 -25.29 -1.85
N ALA A 213 9.56 -24.86 -0.94
CA ALA A 213 10.87 -24.31 -1.29
C ALA A 213 11.72 -25.30 -2.10
N LYS A 214 11.67 -26.59 -1.75
CA LYS A 214 12.35 -27.65 -2.51
C LYS A 214 11.82 -27.84 -3.93
N CYS A 215 10.58 -27.43 -4.20
CA CYS A 215 9.92 -27.59 -5.49
C CYS A 215 10.06 -26.35 -6.40
N ILE A 216 10.70 -25.26 -5.93
CA ILE A 216 10.95 -24.05 -6.72
C ILE A 216 11.66 -24.34 -8.06
N PRO A 217 12.67 -25.23 -8.14
CA PRO A 217 13.36 -25.50 -9.40
C PRO A 217 12.43 -25.94 -10.53
N LEU A 218 11.31 -26.63 -10.23
CA LEU A 218 10.35 -27.10 -11.24
C LEU A 218 9.64 -25.97 -12.02
N PHE A 219 9.69 -24.74 -11.49
CA PHE A 219 9.13 -23.54 -12.10
C PHE A 219 10.19 -22.68 -12.81
N GLY A 220 11.44 -23.16 -12.85
CA GLY A 220 12.57 -22.50 -13.49
C GLY A 220 12.45 -22.40 -15.00
N TYR A 221 13.45 -21.76 -15.62
CA TYR A 221 13.49 -21.58 -17.06
C TYR A 221 13.61 -22.94 -17.78
N ASN A 222 12.74 -23.17 -18.76
CA ASN A 222 12.66 -24.42 -19.55
C ASN A 222 12.17 -25.68 -18.80
N GLU A 223 11.62 -25.53 -17.60
CA GLU A 223 11.12 -26.63 -16.80
C GLU A 223 9.65 -26.98 -17.07
N VAL A 224 9.18 -28.10 -16.52
CA VAL A 224 7.82 -28.64 -16.74
C VAL A 224 6.71 -27.63 -16.42
N TYR A 225 6.91 -26.80 -15.39
CA TYR A 225 5.95 -25.77 -14.98
C TYR A 225 6.34 -24.35 -15.36
N HIS A 226 7.29 -24.18 -16.28
CA HIS A 226 7.64 -22.87 -16.81
C HIS A 226 6.43 -22.18 -17.48
N LEU A 227 6.38 -20.84 -17.42
CA LEU A 227 5.26 -20.05 -17.95
C LEU A 227 4.98 -20.30 -19.45
N LYS A 228 6.03 -20.60 -20.24
CA LYS A 228 5.90 -20.93 -21.67
C LYS A 228 5.21 -22.27 -21.92
N ASN A 229 5.30 -23.20 -20.98
CA ASN A 229 4.75 -24.56 -21.13
C ASN A 229 3.30 -24.65 -20.64
N ILE A 230 2.70 -23.55 -20.23
CA ILE A 230 1.34 -23.49 -19.72
C ILE A 230 0.34 -23.82 -20.84
N ASN A 231 -0.62 -24.71 -20.54
CA ASN A 231 -1.67 -25.09 -21.49
C ASN A 231 -2.53 -23.86 -21.87
N SER A 232 -2.91 -23.72 -23.15
CA SER A 232 -3.72 -22.59 -23.64
C SER A 232 -5.06 -22.46 -22.90
N SER A 233 -5.67 -23.56 -22.44
CA SER A 233 -6.84 -23.55 -21.57
C SER A 233 -6.65 -22.78 -20.26
N HIS A 234 -5.40 -22.62 -19.81
CA HIS A 234 -5.00 -21.82 -18.65
C HIS A 234 -4.69 -20.36 -19.00
N ALA A 235 -4.27 -20.05 -20.23
CA ALA A 235 -3.90 -18.70 -20.67
C ALA A 235 -5.08 -17.88 -21.23
N VAL A 236 -5.97 -18.52 -22.00
CA VAL A 236 -7.04 -17.85 -22.78
C VAL A 236 -8.05 -17.10 -21.89
N ARG A 237 -8.20 -17.50 -20.62
CA ARG A 237 -9.26 -16.97 -19.76
C ARG A 237 -8.88 -15.72 -18.96
N LYS A 238 -7.62 -15.27 -19.00
CA LYS A 238 -7.17 -14.02 -18.35
C LYS A 238 -7.28 -12.79 -19.27
N ASN A 239 -7.25 -12.96 -20.60
CA ASN A 239 -7.19 -11.85 -21.55
C ASN A 239 -8.54 -11.20 -21.88
N SER A 240 -9.67 -11.78 -21.48
CA SER A 240 -10.99 -11.17 -21.72
C SER A 240 -11.26 -9.94 -20.84
N LEU A 241 -10.41 -9.62 -19.87
CA LEU A 241 -10.62 -8.49 -18.94
C LEU A 241 -10.01 -7.17 -19.42
N PHE A 242 -9.20 -7.15 -20.49
CA PHE A 242 -8.64 -5.91 -21.03
C PHE A 242 -9.40 -5.36 -22.25
N ILE A 243 -10.28 -6.14 -22.87
CA ILE A 243 -11.00 -5.72 -24.09
C ILE A 243 -12.49 -5.43 -23.82
N GLU A 244 -13.06 -5.90 -22.70
CA GLU A 244 -14.48 -5.71 -22.39
C GLU A 244 -14.76 -4.49 -21.48
N ASN A 245 -13.74 -3.66 -21.20
CA ASN A 245 -13.87 -2.41 -20.42
C ASN A 245 -13.15 -1.22 -21.09
N ALA A 246 -13.14 -1.19 -22.43
CA ALA A 246 -12.83 0.01 -23.21
C ALA A 246 -14.13 0.58 -23.78
#